data_AF-A0A1Q7K262-F1
#
_entry.id   AF-A0A1Q7K262-F1
#
_cell.length_a   1.000
_cell.length_b   1.000
_cell.length_c   1.000
_cell.angle_alpha   90.00
_cell.angle_beta   90.00
_cell.angle_gamma   90.00
#
_symmetry.space_group_name_H-M   'P 1'
#
loop_
_entity.id
_entity.type
_entity.pdbx_description
1 polymer ?
#
loop_
_entity_poly.entity_id
_entity_poly.type
_entity_poly.pdbx_seq_one_letter_code
_entity_poly.pdbx_strand_id
1 'polypeptide(L)'
;MSRFFKWWARRYFDIELRVEADILPVIPGKLFDRMSLAYLIRDHSDRGNDVYHFYLAYFKPFWTDCNTEGYTAENLGIAWWQRPDDGASETKRYAFYADKNCPRVSHVLAHEFLRMKGRTKKDYFGKVHDLWDSHVYKDHQFLHFDNQFKRVRKEDSYHFVTLDPAEL
;
A
#
# COMPACT_ATOMS: atom_id res chain seq x y z
N MET A 1 0.11 11.50 -0.43
CA MET A 1 -0.25 10.12 -0.83
C MET A 1 -1.73 9.79 -0.67
N SER A 2 -2.37 10.01 0.48
CA SER A 2 -3.81 9.68 0.65
C SER A 2 -4.71 10.26 -0.46
N ARG A 3 -4.51 11.54 -0.81
CA ARG A 3 -5.17 12.19 -1.95
C ARG A 3 -4.93 11.48 -3.28
N PHE A 4 -3.70 11.04 -3.53
CA PHE A 4 -3.34 10.33 -4.75
C PHE A 4 -4.01 8.95 -4.80
N PHE A 5 -3.96 8.16 -3.73
CA PHE A 5 -4.59 6.83 -3.71
C PHE A 5 -6.11 6.90 -3.73
N LYS A 6 -6.73 7.94 -3.17
CA LYS A 6 -8.16 8.23 -3.36
C LYS A 6 -8.48 8.48 -4.84
N TRP A 7 -7.69 9.31 -5.50
CA TRP A 7 -7.83 9.55 -6.94
C TRP A 7 -7.60 8.28 -7.77
N TRP A 8 -6.57 7.49 -7.44
CA TRP A 8 -6.20 6.26 -8.14
C TRP A 8 -7.30 5.21 -8.02
N ALA A 9 -7.84 4.99 -6.81
CA ALA A 9 -8.98 4.11 -6.56
C ALA A 9 -10.19 4.51 -7.42
N ARG A 10 -10.53 5.80 -7.45
CA ARG A 10 -11.63 6.30 -8.27
C ARG A 10 -11.36 6.13 -9.76
N ARG A 11 -10.16 6.47 -10.22
CA ARG A 11 -9.77 6.50 -11.64
C ARG A 11 -9.69 5.11 -12.27
N TYR A 12 -9.18 4.12 -11.50
CA TYR A 12 -8.86 2.79 -12.03
C TYR A 12 -9.81 1.70 -11.56
N PHE A 13 -10.41 1.85 -10.38
CA PHE A 13 -11.33 0.84 -9.83
C PHE A 13 -12.78 1.33 -9.77
N ASP A 14 -13.05 2.61 -10.02
CA ASP A 14 -14.36 3.26 -9.82
C ASP A 14 -14.84 3.21 -8.36
N ILE A 15 -13.89 3.15 -7.42
CA ILE A 15 -14.18 3.13 -5.98
C ILE A 15 -14.00 4.54 -5.41
N GLU A 16 -15.03 5.03 -4.73
CA GLU A 16 -14.92 6.26 -3.96
C GLU A 16 -14.56 5.94 -2.50
N LEU A 17 -13.39 6.41 -2.08
CA LEU A 17 -12.90 6.22 -0.72
C LEU A 17 -13.19 7.44 0.14
N ARG A 18 -13.85 7.21 1.28
CA ARG A 18 -13.81 8.11 2.42
C ARG A 18 -12.56 7.76 3.23
N VAL A 19 -11.52 8.59 3.09
CA VAL A 19 -10.25 8.37 3.78
C VAL A 19 -10.24 9.20 5.06
N GLU A 20 -10.22 8.51 6.19
CA GLU A 20 -9.95 9.08 7.51
C GLU A 20 -8.56 8.61 7.95
N ALA A 21 -7.81 9.47 8.63
CA ALA A 21 -6.43 9.21 8.99
C ALA A 21 -6.22 9.50 10.47
N ASP A 22 -5.89 8.45 11.21
CA ASP A 22 -5.52 8.53 12.61
C ASP A 22 -4.04 8.23 12.79
N ILE A 23 -3.45 8.77 13.86
CA ILE A 23 -2.15 8.34 14.33
C ILE A 23 -2.41 7.35 15.47
N LEU A 24 -1.99 6.10 15.29
CA LEU A 24 -2.00 5.11 16.36
C LEU A 24 -0.82 5.40 17.30
N PRO A 25 -1.04 5.92 18.52
CA PRO A 25 0.05 6.21 19.44
C PRO A 25 0.68 4.88 19.87
N VAL A 26 1.97 4.71 19.57
CA VAL A 26 2.74 3.61 20.12
C VAL A 26 3.12 4.01 21.53
N ILE A 27 2.47 3.41 22.53
CA ILE A 27 2.86 3.59 23.92
C ILE A 27 4.18 2.80 24.10
N PRO A 28 5.31 3.47 24.36
CA PRO A 28 6.56 2.77 24.61
C PRO A 28 6.43 2.05 25.96
N GLY A 29 6.23 0.74 25.92
CA GLY A 29 6.09 -0.14 27.10
C GLY A 29 6.83 -1.47 26.93
N LYS A 30 6.59 -2.45 27.81
CA LYS A 30 7.36 -3.71 27.97
C LYS A 30 7.43 -4.55 26.68
N LEU A 31 8.18 -5.66 26.70
CA LEU A 31 8.49 -6.52 25.53
C LEU A 31 7.30 -6.87 24.59
N PHE A 32 6.06 -6.85 25.09
CA PHE A 32 4.81 -7.13 24.37
C PHE A 32 4.07 -5.89 23.82
N ASP A 33 4.51 -4.68 24.16
CA ASP A 33 3.98 -3.40 23.64
C ASP A 33 4.67 -2.99 22.32
N ARG A 34 5.42 -3.92 21.71
CA ARG A 34 6.00 -3.73 20.39
C ARG A 34 4.89 -3.85 19.34
N MET A 35 4.79 -2.83 18.49
CA MET A 35 3.94 -2.87 17.30
C MET A 35 4.23 -4.15 16.50
N SER A 36 3.19 -4.94 16.30
CA SER A 36 3.25 -6.25 15.64
C SER A 36 2.00 -6.45 14.80
N LEU A 37 2.03 -7.45 13.92
CA LEU A 37 0.85 -7.85 13.15
C LEU A 37 -0.33 -8.18 14.07
N ALA A 38 -0.10 -8.94 15.15
CA ALA A 38 -1.13 -9.28 16.13
C ALA A 38 -1.75 -8.04 16.80
N TYR A 39 -0.92 -7.02 17.10
CA TYR A 39 -1.42 -5.76 17.65
C TYR A 39 -2.35 -5.04 16.67
N LEU A 40 -1.95 -4.93 15.40
CA LEU A 40 -2.76 -4.26 14.36
C LEU A 40 -4.04 -5.02 14.03
N ILE A 41 -4.02 -6.36 14.04
CA ILE A 41 -5.23 -7.18 13.88
C ILE A 41 -6.21 -6.95 15.03
N ARG A 42 -5.70 -6.85 16.28
CA ARG A 42 -6.54 -6.55 17.43
C ARG A 42 -7.14 -5.15 17.34
N ASP A 43 -6.33 -4.13 17.03
CA ASP A 43 -6.83 -2.75 16.83
C ASP A 43 -7.89 -2.68 15.73
N HIS A 44 -7.68 -3.37 14.59
CA HIS A 44 -8.69 -3.50 13.54
C HIS A 44 -9.99 -4.13 14.07
N SER A 45 -9.89 -5.24 14.81
CA SER A 45 -11.06 -5.94 15.37
C SER A 45 -11.83 -5.08 16.38
N ASP A 46 -11.12 -4.34 17.23
CA ASP A 46 -11.70 -3.48 18.26
C ASP A 46 -12.41 -2.25 17.64
N ARG A 47 -11.95 -1.79 16.48
CA ARG A 47 -12.53 -0.66 15.73
C ARG A 47 -13.69 -1.05 14.81
N GLY A 48 -13.96 -2.36 14.67
CA GLY A 48 -15.00 -2.89 13.82
C GLY A 48 -14.51 -3.31 12.43
N ASN A 49 -15.20 -4.31 11.87
CA ASN A 49 -14.84 -4.91 10.59
C ASN A 49 -15.69 -4.37 9.43
N ASP A 50 -16.49 -3.34 9.64
CA ASP A 50 -17.29 -2.65 8.62
C ASP A 50 -16.50 -1.55 7.89
N VAL A 51 -15.38 -1.13 8.46
CA VAL A 51 -14.45 -0.16 7.88
C VAL A 51 -13.17 -0.85 7.45
N TYR A 52 -12.69 -0.51 6.25
CA TYR A 52 -11.37 -0.96 5.79
C TYR A 52 -10.27 -0.18 6.53
N HIS A 53 -9.49 -0.87 7.36
CA HIS A 53 -8.36 -0.29 8.08
C HIS A 53 -7.06 -0.53 7.31
N PHE A 54 -6.36 0.55 6.95
CA PHE A 54 -5.07 0.49 6.25
C PHE A 54 -3.94 1.06 7.10
N TYR A 55 -2.99 0.22 7.49
CA TYR A 55 -1.87 0.59 8.35
C TYR A 55 -0.57 0.75 7.57
N LEU A 56 0.12 1.87 7.83
CA LEU A 56 1.50 2.09 7.40
C LEU A 56 2.44 1.71 8.55
N ALA A 57 2.91 0.47 8.54
CA ALA A 57 3.72 -0.10 9.62
C ALA A 57 5.21 0.21 9.42
N TYR A 58 5.93 0.63 10.45
CA TYR A 58 7.39 0.83 10.36
C TYR A 58 8.20 -0.47 10.49
N PHE A 59 7.54 -1.61 10.64
CA PHE A 59 8.15 -2.93 10.68
C PHE A 59 7.70 -3.73 9.45
N LYS A 60 8.57 -4.59 8.95
CA LYS A 60 8.21 -5.58 7.94
C LYS A 60 7.39 -6.68 8.62
N PRO A 61 6.14 -6.96 8.20
CA PRO A 61 5.40 -8.07 8.77
C PRO A 61 6.13 -9.38 8.41
N PHE A 62 6.37 -10.23 9.41
CA PHE A 62 7.16 -11.48 9.24
C PHE A 62 6.33 -12.66 8.70
N TRP A 63 5.00 -12.59 8.82
CA TRP A 63 4.05 -13.58 8.35
C TRP A 63 3.09 -12.88 7.39
N THR A 64 3.49 -12.78 6.13
CA THR A 64 2.72 -12.13 5.08
C THR A 64 2.18 -13.19 4.12
N ASP A 65 0.99 -12.93 3.61
CA ASP A 65 0.38 -13.64 2.49
C ASP A 65 1.14 -13.47 1.17
N CYS A 66 2.05 -12.50 1.13
CA CYS A 66 2.85 -12.19 -0.04
C CYS A 66 4.31 -11.86 0.32
N ASN A 67 5.27 -12.19 -0.53
CA ASN A 67 6.68 -11.81 -0.38
C ASN A 67 6.92 -10.28 -0.48
N THR A 68 5.85 -9.49 -0.68
CA THR A 68 5.82 -8.03 -0.87
C THR A 68 6.02 -7.17 0.35
N GLU A 69 6.23 -7.76 1.53
CA GLU A 69 6.41 -6.99 2.76
C GLU A 69 5.15 -6.20 3.15
N GLY A 70 3.98 -6.68 2.71
CA GLY A 70 2.65 -6.22 3.10
C GLY A 70 1.77 -7.39 3.51
N TYR A 71 0.65 -7.12 4.17
CA TYR A 71 -0.31 -8.11 4.64
C TYR A 71 -1.72 -7.65 4.28
N THR A 72 -2.53 -8.54 3.72
CA THR A 72 -3.96 -8.27 3.50
C THR A 72 -4.84 -9.33 4.16
N ALA A 73 -5.95 -8.87 4.71
CA ALA A 73 -7.04 -9.69 5.20
C ALA A 73 -8.36 -8.97 4.91
N GLU A 74 -9.48 -9.62 5.20
CA GLU A 74 -10.79 -8.98 5.01
C GLU A 74 -10.87 -7.68 5.82
N ASN A 75 -11.16 -6.58 5.13
CA ASN A 75 -11.24 -5.24 5.70
C ASN A 75 -9.94 -4.71 6.36
N LEU A 76 -8.78 -5.34 6.12
CA LEU A 76 -7.50 -4.99 6.73
C LEU A 76 -6.36 -5.01 5.71
N GLY A 77 -5.63 -3.91 5.60
CA GLY A 77 -4.39 -3.81 4.83
C GLY A 77 -3.25 -3.28 5.68
N ILE A 78 -2.05 -3.85 5.51
CA ILE A 78 -0.84 -3.38 6.18
C ILE A 78 0.27 -3.32 5.14
N ALA A 79 0.88 -2.15 4.98
CA ALA A 79 2.05 -1.99 4.13
C ALA A 79 3.26 -1.59 4.97
N TRP A 80 4.42 -2.20 4.71
CA TRP A 80 5.67 -1.75 5.30
C TRP A 80 6.03 -0.37 4.77
N TRP A 81 6.07 0.60 5.68
CA TRP A 81 6.39 1.98 5.44
C TRP A 81 7.86 2.26 5.77
N GLN A 82 8.66 2.43 4.73
CA GLN A 82 10.07 2.79 4.89
C GLN A 82 10.25 4.30 4.99
N ARG A 83 11.31 4.73 5.68
CA ARG A 83 11.69 6.14 5.76
C ARG A 83 13.02 6.36 5.02
N PRO A 84 13.17 7.49 4.32
CA PRO A 84 14.45 7.87 3.75
C PRO A 84 15.45 8.19 4.86
N ASP A 85 16.74 8.19 4.51
CA ASP A 85 17.82 8.56 5.44
C ASP A 85 17.66 9.99 5.97
N ASP A 86 18.14 10.19 7.20
CA ASP A 86 18.18 11.49 7.83
C ASP A 86 19.04 12.47 6.99
N GLY A 87 18.50 13.65 6.72
CA GLY A 87 19.16 14.68 5.91
C GLY A 87 18.96 14.55 4.39
N ALA A 88 18.16 13.58 3.92
CA ALA A 88 17.79 13.52 2.50
C ALA A 88 17.09 14.81 2.03
N SER A 89 17.52 15.34 0.88
CA SER A 89 16.86 16.49 0.26
C SER A 89 15.39 16.18 -0.04
N GLU A 90 14.55 17.21 -0.13
CA GLU A 90 13.13 17.02 -0.41
C GLU A 90 12.86 16.19 -1.68
N THR A 91 13.57 16.46 -2.77
CA THR A 91 13.47 15.68 -4.02
C THR A 91 13.81 14.20 -3.81
N LYS A 92 14.89 13.90 -3.06
CA LYS A 92 15.27 12.52 -2.74
C LYS A 92 14.24 11.84 -1.86
N ARG A 93 13.64 12.56 -0.91
CA ARG A 93 12.55 12.02 -0.06
C ARG A 93 11.32 11.68 -0.89
N TYR A 94 10.90 12.54 -1.82
CA TYR A 94 9.77 12.23 -2.71
C TYR A 94 10.03 11.03 -3.59
N ALA A 95 11.20 10.97 -4.25
CA ALA A 95 11.59 9.81 -5.05
C ALA A 95 11.62 8.53 -4.21
N PHE A 96 12.19 8.57 -3.00
CA PHE A 96 12.21 7.42 -2.10
C PHE A 96 10.80 6.92 -1.75
N TYR A 97 9.89 7.81 -1.36
CA TYR A 97 8.52 7.42 -1.05
C TYR A 97 7.76 6.91 -2.27
N ALA A 98 8.00 7.51 -3.43
CA ALA A 98 7.45 7.07 -4.69
C ALA A 98 7.91 5.64 -5.00
N ASP A 99 9.21 5.36 -4.97
CA ASP A 99 9.77 4.06 -5.38
C ASP A 99 9.59 2.96 -4.34
N LYS A 100 9.76 3.28 -3.06
CA LYS A 100 9.74 2.28 -2.00
C LYS A 100 8.32 2.05 -1.52
N ASN A 101 7.53 3.09 -1.26
CA ASN A 101 6.29 2.90 -0.53
C ASN A 101 5.06 2.85 -1.44
N CYS A 102 4.99 3.65 -2.50
CA CYS A 102 3.79 3.71 -3.32
C CYS A 102 3.45 2.37 -4.02
N PRO A 103 4.40 1.62 -4.61
CA PRO A 103 4.13 0.30 -5.19
C PRO A 103 3.51 -0.65 -4.17
N ARG A 104 4.10 -0.73 -2.96
CA ARG A 104 3.61 -1.59 -1.88
C ARG A 104 2.20 -1.21 -1.44
N VAL A 105 1.95 0.09 -1.27
CA VAL A 105 0.60 0.58 -0.94
C VAL A 105 -0.40 0.23 -2.05
N SER A 106 -0.03 0.44 -3.31
CA SER A 106 -0.89 0.10 -4.45
C SER A 106 -1.18 -1.40 -4.55
N HIS A 107 -0.19 -2.24 -4.22
CA HIS A 107 -0.32 -3.68 -4.17
C HIS A 107 -1.33 -4.12 -3.10
N VAL A 108 -1.14 -3.68 -1.85
CA VAL A 108 -2.05 -4.04 -0.74
C VAL A 108 -3.47 -3.52 -0.99
N LEU A 109 -3.60 -2.31 -1.53
CA LEU A 109 -4.91 -1.74 -1.89
C LEU A 109 -5.58 -2.49 -3.05
N ALA A 110 -4.83 -2.98 -4.03
CA ALA A 110 -5.39 -3.71 -5.17
C ALA A 110 -6.13 -4.98 -4.73
N HIS A 111 -5.60 -5.70 -3.72
CA HIS A 111 -6.30 -6.83 -3.10
C HIS A 111 -7.70 -6.43 -2.65
N GLU A 112 -7.79 -5.36 -1.86
CA GLU A 112 -9.06 -4.92 -1.29
C GLU A 112 -10.01 -4.37 -2.35
N PHE A 113 -9.51 -3.55 -3.28
CA PHE A 113 -10.34 -2.94 -4.31
C PHE A 113 -10.95 -3.98 -5.24
N LEU A 114 -10.20 -5.02 -5.61
CA LEU A 114 -10.74 -6.12 -6.39
C LEU A 114 -11.78 -6.92 -5.58
N ARG A 115 -11.54 -7.15 -4.28
CA ARG A 115 -12.51 -7.80 -3.38
C ARG A 115 -13.81 -7.00 -3.28
N MET A 116 -13.75 -5.69 -3.05
CA MET A 116 -14.90 -4.78 -3.00
C MET A 116 -15.71 -4.78 -4.32
N LYS A 117 -15.04 -5.02 -5.46
CA LYS A 117 -15.69 -5.17 -6.76
C LYS A 117 -16.29 -6.56 -7.00
N GLY A 118 -16.30 -7.44 -6.00
CA GLY A 118 -16.82 -8.80 -6.11
C GLY A 118 -15.97 -9.71 -6.99
N ARG A 119 -14.68 -9.41 -7.17
CA ARG A 119 -13.77 -10.29 -7.92
C ARG A 119 -13.44 -11.54 -7.11
N THR A 120 -12.98 -12.59 -7.80
CA THR A 120 -12.71 -13.88 -7.16
C THR A 120 -11.40 -13.84 -6.38
N LYS A 121 -11.21 -14.78 -5.44
CA LYS A 121 -9.94 -14.94 -4.71
C LYS A 121 -8.74 -15.12 -5.65
N LYS A 122 -8.93 -15.78 -6.79
CA LYS A 122 -7.89 -15.92 -7.81
C LYS A 122 -7.50 -14.57 -8.42
N ASP A 123 -8.46 -13.67 -8.62
CA ASP A 123 -8.19 -12.33 -9.13
C ASP A 123 -7.49 -11.49 -8.05
N TYR A 124 -8.13 -11.35 -6.89
CA TYR A 124 -7.65 -10.40 -5.90
C TYR A 124 -6.43 -10.89 -5.12
N PHE A 125 -6.09 -12.18 -5.08
CA PHE A 125 -4.80 -12.65 -4.57
C PHE A 125 -3.84 -13.06 -5.69
N GLY A 126 -4.27 -14.02 -6.53
CA GLY A 126 -3.39 -14.65 -7.52
C GLY A 126 -2.83 -13.64 -8.52
N LYS A 127 -3.70 -12.94 -9.26
CA LYS A 127 -3.23 -11.99 -10.29
C LYS A 127 -2.45 -10.82 -9.71
N VAL A 128 -2.85 -10.33 -8.53
CA VAL A 128 -2.12 -9.23 -7.85
C VAL A 128 -0.71 -9.67 -7.48
N HIS A 129 -0.54 -10.91 -7.00
CA HIS A 129 0.79 -11.49 -6.75
C HIS A 129 1.56 -11.73 -8.04
N ASP A 130 0.93 -12.29 -9.07
CA ASP A 130 1.59 -12.56 -10.37
C ASP A 130 2.11 -11.26 -11.00
N LEU A 131 1.32 -10.18 -10.95
CA LEU A 131 1.74 -8.86 -11.43
C LEU A 131 2.86 -8.29 -10.56
N TRP A 132 2.78 -8.43 -9.23
CA TRP A 132 3.86 -7.99 -8.38
C TRP A 132 5.18 -8.73 -8.68
N ASP A 133 5.12 -10.05 -8.80
CA ASP A 133 6.29 -10.89 -9.09
C ASP A 133 6.88 -10.56 -10.46
N SER A 134 6.07 -10.14 -11.44
CA SER A 134 6.60 -9.66 -12.73
C SER A 134 7.42 -8.39 -12.56
N HIS A 135 7.02 -7.46 -11.68
CA HIS A 135 7.81 -6.26 -11.38
C HIS A 135 9.12 -6.61 -10.67
N VAL A 136 9.09 -7.54 -9.71
CA VAL A 136 10.29 -7.90 -8.92
C VAL A 136 11.29 -8.74 -9.72
N TYR A 137 10.81 -9.71 -10.50
CA TYR A 137 11.67 -10.74 -11.10
C TYR A 137 11.77 -10.65 -12.63
N LYS A 138 10.93 -9.86 -13.30
CA LYS A 138 10.88 -9.79 -14.77
C LYS A 138 11.06 -8.36 -15.32
N ASP A 139 11.49 -7.41 -14.50
CA ASP A 139 11.69 -5.99 -14.86
C ASP A 139 10.45 -5.34 -15.50
N HIS A 140 9.25 -5.85 -15.13
CA HIS A 140 7.99 -5.27 -15.57
C HIS A 140 7.86 -3.86 -15.00
N GLN A 141 7.42 -2.89 -15.82
CA GLN A 141 7.49 -1.49 -15.43
C GLN A 141 6.26 -1.06 -14.62
N PHE A 142 6.50 -0.36 -13.51
CA PHE A 142 5.44 0.31 -12.77
C PHE A 142 4.91 1.55 -13.50
N LEU A 143 3.74 1.96 -13.04
CA LEU A 143 3.08 3.19 -13.43
C LEU A 143 3.64 4.39 -12.68
N HIS A 144 4.12 5.41 -13.40
CA HIS A 144 4.68 6.64 -12.79
C HIS A 144 3.74 7.83 -12.97
N PHE A 145 3.64 8.67 -11.93
CA PHE A 145 2.80 9.86 -11.92
C PHE A 145 3.49 11.06 -11.28
N ASP A 146 3.24 12.25 -11.82
CA ASP A 146 3.70 13.52 -11.26
C ASP A 146 2.88 13.98 -10.04
N ASN A 147 3.21 15.16 -9.51
CA ASN A 147 2.50 15.76 -8.37
C ASN A 147 1.06 16.22 -8.70
N GLN A 148 0.69 16.28 -9.97
CA GLN A 148 -0.66 16.57 -10.48
C GLN A 148 -1.43 15.28 -10.83
N PHE A 149 -0.86 14.11 -10.52
CA PHE A 149 -1.40 12.78 -10.79
C PHE A 149 -1.49 12.45 -12.29
N LYS A 150 -0.71 13.14 -13.13
CA LYS A 150 -0.61 12.84 -14.55
C LYS A 150 0.43 11.76 -14.78
N ARG A 151 0.16 10.92 -15.77
CA ARG A 151 1.08 9.90 -16.27
C ARG A 151 2.36 10.54 -16.79
N VAL A 152 3.49 10.03 -16.35
CA VAL A 152 4.82 10.42 -16.84
C VAL A 152 5.68 9.19 -17.07
N ARG A 153 6.81 9.34 -17.78
CA ARG A 153 7.78 8.25 -17.91
C ARG A 153 8.63 8.15 -16.65
N LYS A 154 9.31 7.01 -16.48
CA LYS A 154 10.20 6.77 -15.35
C LYS A 154 11.40 7.72 -15.33
N GLU A 155 11.83 8.21 -16.48
CA GLU A 155 12.95 9.14 -16.62
C GLU A 155 12.56 10.60 -16.31
N ASP A 156 11.26 10.89 -16.27
CA ASP A 156 10.73 12.22 -15.96
C ASP A 156 10.57 12.39 -14.43
N SER A 157 10.21 13.59 -13.96
CA SER A 157 9.97 13.83 -12.53
C SER A 157 8.62 13.26 -12.08
N TYR A 158 8.64 12.24 -11.22
CA TYR A 158 7.45 11.62 -10.61
C TYR A 158 7.43 11.75 -9.09
N HIS A 159 6.24 11.61 -8.50
CA HIS A 159 5.99 11.65 -7.06
C HIS A 159 5.23 10.40 -6.57
N PHE A 160 4.67 9.60 -7.48
CA PHE A 160 3.93 8.40 -7.15
C PHE A 160 4.22 7.29 -8.16
N VAL A 161 4.29 6.06 -7.65
CA VAL A 161 4.50 4.85 -8.46
C VAL A 161 3.49 3.79 -8.03
N THR A 162 2.82 3.11 -8.97
CA THR A 162 1.83 2.06 -8.66
C THR A 162 1.96 0.84 -9.57
N LEU A 163 1.32 -0.26 -9.20
CA LEU A 163 0.93 -1.32 -10.15
C LEU A 163 0.04 -0.74 -11.26
N ASP A 164 -0.09 -1.45 -12.39
CA ASP A 164 -1.10 -1.14 -13.41
C ASP A 164 -2.41 -1.89 -13.17
N PRO A 165 -3.50 -1.21 -12.76
CA PRO A 165 -4.79 -1.87 -12.59
C PRO A 165 -5.40 -2.42 -13.88
N ALA A 166 -4.95 -1.97 -15.06
CA ALA A 166 -5.40 -2.53 -16.33
C ALA A 166 -4.92 -3.98 -16.54
N GLU A 167 -3.92 -4.41 -15.77
CA GLU A 167 -3.35 -5.77 -15.82
C GLU A 167 -3.95 -6.73 -14.76
N LEU A 168 -4.98 -6.29 -14.01
CA LEU A 168 -5.62 -7.03 -12.91
C LEU A 168 -7.05 -7.54 -13.25
#